data_AF-A0A3D2ULS5-F1
#
_entry.id   AF-A0A3D2ULS5-F1
#
_cell.length_a   1.000
_cell.length_b   1.000
_cell.length_c   1.000
_cell.angle_alpha   90.00
_cell.angle_beta   90.00
_cell.angle_gamma   90.00
#
_symmetry.space_group_name_H-M   'P 1'
#
loop_
_entity.id
_entity.type
_entity.pdbx_description
1 polymer ?
#
loop_
_entity_poly.entity_id
_entity_poly.type
_entity_poly.pdbx_seq_one_letter_code
_entity_poly.pdbx_strand_id
1 'polypeptide(L)'
;MVLRKVNHFLVWPGIVFSAIVLFYIALFSTNTSIEQARSLGLLLQEFPSGGLWKPFLAAEFNQVQWNVLANNIDKLIPVPLVSLIAFLLNATGLELVTKRDINLNHELRITGIANVVSGFGGGPAGYHMLGATALGQHMGAKTRIVTITTAVICGLILLAGGAFISYLPVALLSSLLLVLGLSFLIDWVYDAWFKLP
;
A
#
# COMPACT_ATOMS: atom_id res chain seq x y z
N MET A 1 7.09 8.95 -19.63
CA MET A 1 8.10 9.73 -20.40
C MET A 1 8.32 11.16 -19.88
N VAL A 2 7.28 11.90 -19.42
CA VAL A 2 7.44 13.25 -18.82
C VAL A 2 8.09 13.22 -17.42
N LEU A 3 7.81 12.19 -16.62
CA LEU A 3 8.36 12.01 -15.25
C LEU A 3 9.87 11.76 -15.18
N ARG A 4 10.56 11.52 -16.30
CA ARG A 4 12.01 11.27 -16.33
C ARG A 4 12.86 12.55 -16.35
N LYS A 5 12.23 13.72 -16.52
CA LYS A 5 12.91 15.02 -16.68
C LYS A 5 12.89 15.92 -15.44
N VAL A 6 12.05 15.64 -14.43
CA VAL A 6 11.87 16.56 -13.29
C VAL A 6 12.07 15.82 -11.97
N ASN A 7 13.24 16.02 -11.35
CA ASN A 7 13.64 15.38 -10.10
C ASN A 7 13.30 16.23 -8.87
N HIS A 8 12.08 16.77 -8.80
CA HIS A 8 11.65 17.59 -7.66
C HIS A 8 10.71 16.80 -6.74
N PHE A 9 10.97 16.81 -5.43
CA PHE A 9 10.24 16.02 -4.44
C PHE A 9 8.73 16.35 -4.37
N LEU A 10 8.32 17.55 -4.78
CA LEU A 10 6.90 17.96 -4.83
C LEU A 10 6.13 17.45 -6.05
N VAL A 11 6.78 16.87 -7.06
CA VAL A 11 6.10 16.44 -8.29
C VAL A 11 5.03 15.40 -7.98
N TRP A 12 5.36 14.39 -7.18
CA TRP A 12 4.42 13.31 -6.84
C TRP A 12 3.24 13.77 -5.99
N PRO A 13 3.44 14.48 -4.86
CA PRO A 13 2.34 15.10 -4.13
C PRO A 13 1.52 16.06 -5.00
N GLY A 14 2.19 16.85 -5.86
CA GLY A 14 1.53 17.81 -6.75
C GLY A 14 0.63 17.13 -7.78
N ILE A 15 1.05 16.01 -8.36
CA ILE A 15 0.22 15.22 -9.29
C ILE A 15 -1.02 14.69 -8.57
N VAL A 16 -0.85 14.09 -7.40
CA VAL A 16 -1.99 13.55 -6.62
C VAL A 16 -2.95 14.68 -6.22
N PHE A 17 -2.43 15.78 -5.69
CA PHE A 17 -3.22 16.93 -5.27
C PHE A 17 -3.98 17.56 -6.45
N SER A 18 -3.30 17.79 -7.58
CA SER A 18 -3.93 18.34 -8.78
C SER A 18 -4.99 17.41 -9.36
N ALA A 19 -4.77 16.09 -9.35
CA ALA A 19 -5.78 15.12 -9.78
C ALA A 19 -7.04 15.17 -8.91
N ILE A 20 -6.88 15.28 -7.58
CA ILE A 20 -8.01 15.42 -6.65
C ILE A 20 -8.76 16.74 -6.91
N VAL A 21 -8.04 17.85 -7.04
CA VAL A 21 -8.63 19.17 -7.31
C VAL A 21 -9.39 19.17 -8.64
N LEU A 22 -8.79 18.62 -9.71
CA LEU A 22 -9.43 18.52 -11.02
C LEU A 22 -10.70 17.67 -10.98
N PHE A 23 -10.69 16.56 -10.23
CA PHE A 23 -11.88 15.72 -10.04
C PHE A 23 -13.03 16.51 -9.38
N TYR A 24 -12.74 17.26 -8.32
CA TYR A 24 -13.77 18.08 -7.66
C TYR A 24 -14.25 19.27 -8.50
N ILE A 25 -13.37 19.88 -9.29
CA ILE A 25 -13.76 20.89 -10.28
C ILE A 25 -14.71 20.28 -11.33
N ALA A 26 -14.43 19.06 -11.80
CA ALA A 26 -15.29 18.36 -12.74
C ALA A 26 -16.68 18.11 -12.13
N LEU A 27 -16.76 17.60 -10.89
CA LEU A 27 -18.04 17.42 -10.19
C LEU A 27 -18.82 18.73 -10.03
N PHE A 28 -18.12 19.81 -9.69
CA PHE A 28 -18.73 21.13 -9.58
C PHE A 28 -19.27 21.62 -10.93
N SER A 29 -18.51 21.44 -12.01
CA SER A 29 -18.93 21.84 -13.37
C SER A 29 -20.15 21.07 -13.88
N THR A 30 -20.32 19.82 -13.45
CA THR A 30 -21.47 18.97 -13.79
C THR A 30 -22.62 19.08 -12.79
N ASN A 31 -22.52 19.98 -11.79
CA ASN A 31 -23.48 20.10 -10.67
C ASN A 31 -23.79 18.76 -9.98
N THR A 32 -22.82 17.84 -9.96
CA THR A 32 -22.98 16.52 -9.37
C THR A 32 -22.72 16.60 -7.87
N SER A 33 -23.71 16.26 -7.05
CA SER A 33 -23.56 16.23 -5.60
C SER A 33 -22.61 15.10 -5.16
N ILE A 34 -22.06 15.20 -3.95
CA ILE A 34 -21.18 14.16 -3.38
C ILE A 34 -21.90 12.81 -3.31
N GLU A 35 -23.17 12.80 -2.90
CA GLU A 35 -23.97 11.57 -2.84
C GLU A 35 -24.22 10.97 -4.22
N GLN A 36 -24.44 11.80 -5.23
CA GLN A 36 -24.60 11.34 -6.60
C GLN A 36 -23.28 10.80 -7.17
N ALA A 37 -22.15 11.45 -6.88
CA ALA A 37 -20.84 10.95 -7.27
C ALA A 37 -20.53 9.60 -6.61
N ARG A 38 -20.96 9.40 -5.36
CA ARG A 38 -20.81 8.13 -4.64
C ARG A 38 -21.71 7.03 -5.20
N SER A 39 -22.98 7.34 -5.51
CA SER A 39 -23.90 6.36 -6.11
C SER A 39 -23.46 5.93 -7.51
N LEU A 40 -22.77 6.80 -8.24
CA LEU A 40 -22.12 6.49 -9.51
C LEU A 40 -20.79 5.73 -9.37
N GLY A 41 -20.31 5.47 -8.15
CA GLY A 41 -19.04 4.78 -7.89
C GLY A 41 -17.80 5.61 -8.21
N LEU A 42 -17.93 6.93 -8.33
CA LEU A 42 -16.80 7.84 -8.56
C LEU A 42 -16.00 8.11 -7.28
N LEU A 43 -16.65 8.02 -6.12
CA LEU A 43 -16.08 8.14 -4.78
C LEU A 43 -16.12 6.81 -4.04
N LEU A 44 -15.23 6.65 -3.06
CA LEU A 44 -15.28 5.50 -2.16
C LEU A 44 -16.57 5.52 -1.31
N GLN A 45 -17.05 4.33 -0.97
CA GLN A 45 -18.20 4.17 -0.08
C GLN A 45 -17.86 4.64 1.33
N GLU A 46 -18.90 4.96 2.11
CA GLU A 46 -18.72 5.38 3.50
C GLU A 46 -18.09 4.27 4.33
N PHE A 47 -17.09 4.66 5.12
CA PHE A 47 -16.52 3.78 6.13
C PHE A 47 -17.33 3.88 7.42
N PRO A 48 -17.44 2.80 8.20
CA PRO A 48 -18.16 2.81 9.47
C PRO A 48 -17.71 3.96 10.38
N SER A 49 -18.67 4.58 11.07
CA SER A 49 -18.42 5.63 12.05
C SER A 49 -17.72 5.02 13.28
N GLY A 50 -16.40 5.19 13.36
CA GLY A 50 -15.53 4.57 14.37
C GLY A 50 -14.13 4.37 13.80
N GLY A 51 -13.12 4.19 14.66
CA GLY A 51 -11.77 3.87 14.20
C GLY A 51 -11.79 2.66 13.24
N LEU A 52 -10.92 2.69 12.23
CA LEU A 52 -10.76 1.57 11.29
C LEU A 52 -10.07 0.37 11.96
N TRP A 53 -9.44 0.59 13.11
CA TRP A 53 -8.76 -0.45 13.86
C TRP A 53 -9.74 -1.39 14.57
N LYS A 54 -9.64 -2.68 14.26
CA LYS A 54 -10.35 -3.75 14.96
C LYS A 54 -9.32 -4.78 15.45
N PRO A 55 -8.71 -4.57 16.64
CA PRO A 55 -7.72 -5.49 17.17
C PRO A 55 -8.35 -6.83 17.51
N PHE A 56 -7.57 -7.90 17.40
CA PHE A 56 -8.03 -9.22 17.81
C PHE A 56 -8.12 -9.28 19.34
N LEU A 57 -9.35 -9.29 19.86
CA LEU A 57 -9.64 -9.24 21.29
C LEU A 57 -9.75 -10.66 21.87
N ALA A 58 -9.43 -10.82 23.15
CA ALA A 58 -9.58 -12.13 23.84
C ALA A 58 -11.01 -12.69 23.77
N ALA A 59 -12.02 -11.82 23.69
CA ALA A 59 -13.42 -12.21 23.52
C ALA A 59 -13.71 -12.81 22.13
N GLU A 60 -12.96 -12.43 21.10
CA GLU A 60 -13.09 -12.96 19.75
C GLU A 60 -12.41 -14.33 19.61
N PHE A 61 -11.46 -14.65 20.48
CA PHE A 61 -10.83 -15.97 20.53
C PHE A 61 -11.85 -17.11 20.72
N ASN A 62 -12.87 -16.86 21.55
CA ASN A 62 -13.97 -17.81 21.77
C ASN A 62 -14.92 -17.92 20.57
N GLN A 63 -14.88 -16.96 19.64
CA GLN A 63 -15.68 -16.97 18.41
C GLN A 63 -14.94 -17.66 17.25
N VAL A 64 -13.66 -18.02 17.44
CA VAL A 64 -12.88 -18.72 16.42
C VAL A 64 -13.47 -20.11 16.19
N GLN A 65 -13.94 -20.34 14.96
CA GLN A 65 -14.44 -21.65 14.54
C GLN A 65 -13.26 -22.55 14.14
N TRP A 66 -12.59 -23.13 15.14
CA TRP A 66 -11.40 -23.98 14.95
C TRP A 66 -11.60 -25.12 13.95
N ASN A 67 -12.81 -25.69 13.87
CA ASN A 67 -13.15 -26.72 12.90
C ASN A 67 -13.10 -26.20 11.45
N VAL A 68 -13.63 -25.00 11.20
CA VAL A 68 -13.59 -24.37 9.86
C VAL A 68 -12.16 -24.02 9.48
N LEU A 69 -11.37 -23.54 10.45
CA LEU A 69 -9.95 -23.25 10.26
C LEU A 69 -9.17 -24.50 9.85
N ALA A 70 -9.35 -25.61 10.58
CA ALA A 70 -8.68 -26.87 10.30
C ALA A 70 -9.07 -27.43 8.93
N ASN A 71 -10.36 -27.35 8.56
CA ASN A 71 -10.85 -27.84 7.27
C ASN A 71 -10.44 -26.99 6.06
N ASN A 72 -9.92 -25.78 6.28
CA ASN A 72 -9.45 -24.88 5.22
C ASN A 72 -7.95 -24.53 5.38
N ILE A 73 -7.22 -25.31 6.16
CA ILE A 73 -5.80 -25.03 6.44
C ILE A 73 -4.95 -25.09 5.17
N ASP A 74 -5.34 -25.95 4.22
CA ASP A 74 -4.76 -26.07 2.88
C ASP A 74 -4.82 -24.76 2.09
N LYS A 75 -5.87 -23.96 2.29
CA LYS A 75 -6.04 -22.64 1.67
C LYS A 75 -5.25 -21.54 2.38
N LEU A 76 -4.91 -21.74 3.66
CA LEU A 76 -4.25 -20.75 4.50
C LEU A 76 -2.72 -20.88 4.48
N ILE A 77 -2.18 -22.10 4.45
CA ILE A 77 -0.74 -22.37 4.41
C ILE A 77 -0.01 -21.68 3.24
N PRO A 78 -0.59 -21.55 2.02
CA PRO A 78 0.05 -20.83 0.94
C PRO A 78 0.31 -19.35 1.22
N VAL A 79 -0.51 -18.70 2.07
CA VAL A 79 -0.41 -17.25 2.34
C VAL A 79 0.95 -16.84 2.90
N PRO A 80 1.48 -17.44 3.99
CA PRO A 80 2.82 -17.12 4.47
C PRO A 80 3.93 -17.52 3.50
N LEU A 81 3.76 -18.59 2.71
CA LEU A 81 4.74 -18.99 1.70
C LEU A 81 4.86 -17.97 0.56
N VAL A 82 3.72 -17.54 0.01
CA VAL A 82 3.68 -16.49 -1.02
C VAL A 82 4.20 -15.18 -0.46
N SER A 83 3.87 -14.86 0.79
CA SER A 83 4.38 -13.65 1.47
C SER A 83 5.91 -13.71 1.65
N LEU A 84 6.46 -14.88 1.98
CA LEU A 84 7.91 -15.08 2.09
C LEU A 84 8.61 -14.91 0.74
N ILE A 85 8.07 -15.51 -0.33
CA ILE A 85 8.60 -15.36 -1.69
C ILE A 85 8.55 -13.88 -2.11
N ALA A 86 7.42 -13.22 -1.90
CA ALA A 86 7.24 -11.81 -2.22
C ALA A 86 8.20 -10.92 -1.42
N PHE A 87 8.41 -11.21 -0.13
CA PHE A 87 9.41 -10.55 0.69
C PHE A 87 10.82 -10.69 0.11
N LEU A 88 11.25 -11.91 -0.25
CA LEU A 88 12.58 -12.16 -0.81
C LEU A 88 12.79 -11.44 -2.16
N LEU A 89 11.78 -11.45 -3.03
CA LEU A 89 11.80 -10.72 -4.30
C LEU A 89 11.87 -9.20 -4.10
N ASN A 90 11.10 -8.66 -3.16
CA ASN A 90 11.14 -7.23 -2.86
C ASN A 90 12.46 -6.82 -2.19
N ALA A 91 13.01 -7.65 -1.30
CA ALA A 91 14.27 -7.38 -0.62
C ALA A 91 15.45 -7.36 -1.61
N THR A 92 15.56 -8.36 -2.47
CA THR A 92 16.61 -8.41 -3.52
C THR A 92 16.44 -7.29 -4.54
N GLY A 93 15.21 -6.98 -4.96
CA GLY A 93 14.93 -5.80 -5.78
C GLY A 93 15.37 -4.50 -5.10
N LEU A 94 15.21 -4.41 -3.78
CA LEU A 94 15.58 -3.23 -3.01
C LEU A 94 17.10 -3.08 -2.89
N GLU A 95 17.85 -4.18 -2.80
CA GLU A 95 19.33 -4.15 -2.86
C GLU A 95 19.81 -3.51 -4.16
N LEU A 96 19.20 -3.89 -5.30
CA LEU A 96 19.53 -3.34 -6.62
C LEU A 96 19.24 -1.83 -6.70
N VAL A 97 18.09 -1.39 -6.19
CA VAL A 97 17.69 0.02 -6.19
C VAL A 97 18.56 0.86 -5.25
N THR A 98 18.82 0.36 -4.04
CA THR A 98 19.56 1.09 -3.00
C THR A 98 21.07 0.96 -3.10
N LYS A 99 21.57 0.02 -3.93
CA LYS A 99 22.99 -0.35 -4.07
C LYS A 99 23.62 -0.69 -2.72
N ARG A 100 22.89 -1.44 -1.89
CA ARG A 100 23.32 -1.87 -0.56
C ARG A 100 22.95 -3.32 -0.37
N ASP A 101 23.87 -4.09 0.22
CA ASP A 101 23.58 -5.46 0.63
C ASP A 101 22.64 -5.45 1.84
N ILE A 102 21.58 -6.25 1.75
CA ILE A 102 20.57 -6.41 2.79
C ILE A 102 20.79 -7.78 3.43
N ASN A 103 20.93 -7.79 4.76
CA ASN A 103 20.94 -9.04 5.50
C ASN A 103 19.52 -9.64 5.55
N LEU A 104 19.22 -10.52 4.58
CA LEU A 104 17.90 -11.13 4.43
C LEU A 104 17.44 -11.89 5.69
N ASN A 105 18.34 -12.57 6.40
CA ASN A 105 18.00 -13.29 7.62
C ASN A 105 17.53 -12.33 8.73
N HIS A 106 18.24 -11.22 8.88
CA HIS A 106 17.88 -10.19 9.85
C HIS A 106 16.55 -9.51 9.49
N GLU A 107 16.37 -9.11 8.23
CA GLU A 107 15.14 -8.48 7.75
C GLU A 107 13.92 -9.42 7.82
N LEU A 108 14.13 -10.71 7.51
CA LEU A 108 13.08 -11.72 7.61
C LEU A 108 12.63 -11.89 9.06
N ARG A 109 13.58 -11.92 10.01
CA ARG A 109 13.25 -12.03 11.44
C ARG A 109 12.47 -10.82 11.93
N ILE A 110 12.89 -9.61 11.56
CA ILE A 110 12.17 -8.38 11.94
C ILE A 110 10.78 -8.36 11.32
N THR A 111 10.66 -8.68 10.03
CA THR A 111 9.37 -8.72 9.32
C THR A 111 8.44 -9.76 9.92
N GLY A 112 8.95 -10.93 10.29
CA GLY A 112 8.20 -11.98 10.97
C GLY A 112 7.66 -11.54 12.33
N ILE A 113 8.52 -10.93 13.17
CA ILE A 113 8.10 -10.38 14.47
C ILE A 113 7.04 -9.29 14.27
N ALA A 114 7.25 -8.38 13.32
CA ALA A 114 6.29 -7.32 12.99
C ALA A 114 4.93 -7.89 12.54
N ASN A 115 4.93 -8.96 11.74
CA ASN A 115 3.70 -9.62 11.31
C ASN A 115 2.96 -10.35 12.44
N VAL A 116 3.68 -10.93 13.40
CA VAL A 116 3.05 -11.50 14.61
C VAL A 116 2.36 -10.40 15.43
N VAL A 117 3.06 -9.27 15.66
CA VAL A 117 2.49 -8.11 16.36
C VAL A 117 1.29 -7.53 15.59
N SER A 118 1.41 -7.39 14.26
CA SER A 118 0.34 -6.95 13.37
C SER A 118 -0.88 -7.87 13.48
N GLY A 119 -0.68 -9.19 13.49
CA GLY A 119 -1.74 -10.19 13.61
C GLY A 119 -2.55 -10.05 14.89
N PHE A 120 -1.91 -9.81 16.04
CA PHE A 120 -2.63 -9.48 17.29
C PHE A 120 -3.42 -8.17 17.18
N GLY A 121 -2.90 -7.21 16.43
CA GLY A 121 -3.61 -5.98 16.07
C GLY A 121 -4.70 -6.16 15.01
N GLY A 122 -5.01 -7.39 14.56
CA GLY A 122 -5.98 -7.65 13.49
C GLY A 122 -5.48 -7.27 12.09
N GLY A 123 -4.19 -6.99 11.93
CA GLY A 123 -3.58 -6.57 10.68
C GLY A 123 -3.20 -7.73 9.76
N PRO A 124 -3.15 -7.50 8.44
CA PRO A 124 -2.70 -8.49 7.47
C PRO A 124 -1.18 -8.71 7.55
N ALA A 125 -0.71 -9.79 6.90
CA ALA A 125 0.72 -9.99 6.66
C ALA A 125 1.25 -8.90 5.73
N GLY A 126 2.38 -8.30 6.11
CA GLY A 126 3.07 -7.25 5.37
C GLY A 126 4.57 -7.53 5.20
N TYR A 127 5.16 -6.83 4.24
CA TYR A 127 6.59 -6.84 3.95
C TYR A 127 6.96 -5.54 3.23
N HIS A 128 8.25 -5.33 2.98
CA HIS A 128 8.76 -4.13 2.31
C HIS A 128 8.11 -3.91 0.94
N MET A 129 7.65 -2.68 0.70
CA MET A 129 7.11 -2.29 -0.60
C MET A 129 8.22 -1.67 -1.44
N LEU A 130 8.72 -2.40 -2.43
CA LEU A 130 9.81 -1.95 -3.31
C LEU A 130 9.49 -0.59 -3.95
N GLY A 131 8.30 -0.46 -4.54
CA GLY A 131 7.90 0.75 -5.27
C GLY A 131 7.88 2.01 -4.41
N ALA A 132 7.26 1.95 -3.22
CA ALA A 132 7.24 3.07 -2.30
C ALA A 132 8.63 3.44 -1.78
N THR A 133 9.47 2.42 -1.52
CA THR A 133 10.84 2.64 -1.05
C THR A 133 11.73 3.23 -2.13
N ALA A 134 11.64 2.72 -3.36
CA ALA A 134 12.36 3.25 -4.52
C ALA A 134 11.96 4.70 -4.80
N LEU A 135 10.66 4.99 -4.80
CA LEU A 135 10.13 6.34 -4.96
C LEU A 135 10.66 7.28 -3.87
N GLY A 136 10.62 6.86 -2.61
CA GLY A 136 11.19 7.60 -1.49
C GLY A 136 12.69 7.90 -1.70
N GLN A 137 13.47 6.92 -2.14
CA GLN A 137 14.90 7.11 -2.45
C GLN A 137 15.12 8.16 -3.55
N HIS A 138 14.30 8.13 -4.61
CA HIS A 138 14.33 9.13 -5.69
C HIS A 138 13.95 10.54 -5.20
N MET A 139 13.06 10.64 -4.22
CA MET A 139 12.66 11.91 -3.59
C MET A 139 13.65 12.39 -2.52
N GLY A 140 14.74 11.65 -2.27
CA GLY A 140 15.74 12.00 -1.24
C GLY A 140 15.33 11.59 0.19
N ALA A 141 14.28 10.80 0.35
CA ALA A 141 13.77 10.31 1.64
C ALA A 141 14.68 9.18 2.19
N LYS A 142 15.84 9.56 2.74
CA LYS A 142 16.91 8.62 3.16
C LYS A 142 16.99 8.40 4.68
N THR A 143 16.13 9.03 5.47
CA THR A 143 16.20 9.01 6.94
C THR A 143 15.08 8.17 7.55
N ARG A 144 15.31 7.63 8.76
CA ARG A 144 14.30 6.87 9.52
C ARG A 144 13.08 7.70 9.92
N ILE A 145 13.21 9.03 9.93
CA ILE A 145 12.10 9.94 10.22
C ILE A 145 10.96 9.74 9.22
N VAL A 146 11.28 9.43 7.96
CA VAL A 146 10.28 9.21 6.91
C VAL A 146 9.36 8.05 7.29
N THR A 147 9.93 6.91 7.70
CA THR A 147 9.14 5.73 8.06
C THR A 147 8.36 5.92 9.36
N ILE A 148 8.95 6.62 10.34
CA ILE A 148 8.25 6.98 11.60
C ILE A 148 7.06 7.90 11.32
N THR A 149 7.26 8.97 10.54
CA THR A 149 6.20 9.90 10.18
C THR A 149 5.09 9.19 9.42
N THR A 150 5.42 8.33 8.46
CA THR A 150 4.43 7.50 7.76
C THR A 150 3.64 6.62 8.73
N ALA A 151 4.32 5.91 9.65
CA ALA A 151 3.65 5.05 10.63
C ALA A 151 2.71 5.85 11.56
N VAL A 152 3.13 7.03 12.02
CA VAL A 152 2.31 7.91 12.86
C VAL A 152 1.08 8.40 12.09
N ILE A 153 1.24 8.87 10.86
CA ILE A 153 0.12 9.34 10.03
C ILE A 153 -0.86 8.18 9.76
N CYS A 154 -0.36 7.01 9.37
CA CYS A 154 -1.20 5.83 9.17
C CYS A 154 -1.93 5.42 10.45
N GLY A 155 -1.25 5.45 11.60
CA GLY A 155 -1.85 5.16 12.90
C GLY A 155 -2.93 6.17 13.28
N LEU A 156 -2.70 7.46 13.05
CA LEU A 156 -3.71 8.50 13.29
C LEU A 156 -4.94 8.31 12.41
N ILE A 157 -4.78 8.00 11.12
CA ILE A 157 -5.89 7.71 10.22
C ILE A 157 -6.65 6.45 10.67
N LEU A 158 -5.91 5.42 11.09
CA LEU A 158 -6.49 4.18 11.58
C LEU A 158 -7.36 4.41 12.83
N LEU A 159 -6.95 5.31 13.73
CA LEU A 159 -7.68 5.66 14.95
C LEU A 159 -8.81 6.69 14.73
N ALA A 160 -8.56 7.73 13.93
CA ALA A 160 -9.51 8.80 13.66
C ALA A 160 -10.67 8.37 12.75
N GLY A 161 -10.49 7.27 12.01
CA GLY A 161 -11.49 6.72 11.12
C GLY A 161 -11.31 7.12 9.65
N GLY A 162 -11.97 6.38 8.76
CA GLY A 162 -11.83 6.50 7.31
C GLY A 162 -12.70 7.57 6.64
N ALA A 163 -13.31 8.49 7.40
CA ALA A 163 -14.24 9.46 6.84
C ALA A 163 -13.60 10.28 5.71
N PHE A 164 -12.36 10.75 5.89
CA PHE A 164 -11.63 11.46 4.84
C PHE A 164 -11.34 10.56 3.62
N ILE A 165 -11.08 9.27 3.84
CA ILE A 165 -10.80 8.31 2.77
C ILE A 165 -12.01 8.15 1.84
N SER A 166 -13.24 8.26 2.37
CA SER A 166 -14.47 8.18 1.56
C SER A 166 -14.59 9.28 0.49
N TYR A 167 -13.87 10.39 0.66
CA TYR A 167 -13.83 11.49 -0.31
C TYR A 167 -12.76 11.31 -1.40
N LEU A 168 -11.94 10.25 -1.33
CA LEU A 168 -10.97 9.99 -2.39
C LEU A 168 -11.66 9.47 -3.66
N PRO A 169 -11.31 10.03 -4.85
CA PRO A 169 -11.82 9.52 -6.11
C PRO A 169 -11.34 8.10 -6.38
N VAL A 170 -12.24 7.20 -6.78
CA VAL A 170 -11.90 5.83 -7.16
C VAL A 170 -10.93 5.85 -8.35
N ALA A 171 -11.14 6.77 -9.31
CA ALA A 171 -10.27 6.95 -10.46
C ALA A 171 -8.80 7.21 -10.08
N LEU A 172 -8.55 7.92 -8.98
CA LEU A 172 -7.19 8.19 -8.50
C LEU A 172 -6.49 6.89 -8.11
N LEU A 173 -7.15 6.07 -7.27
CA LEU A 173 -6.60 4.80 -6.79
C LEU A 173 -6.41 3.81 -7.95
N SER A 174 -7.39 3.71 -8.84
CA SER A 174 -7.31 2.85 -10.03
C SER A 174 -6.19 3.28 -10.98
N SER A 175 -6.01 4.58 -11.20
CA SER A 175 -4.93 5.09 -12.05
C SER A 175 -3.55 4.79 -11.47
N LEU A 176 -3.39 4.91 -10.15
CA LEU A 176 -2.13 4.59 -9.47
C LEU A 176 -1.80 3.10 -9.61
N LEU A 177 -2.81 2.23 -9.44
CA LEU A 177 -2.64 0.79 -9.60
C LEU A 177 -2.26 0.42 -11.05
N LEU A 178 -2.91 1.05 -12.04
CA LEU A 178 -2.61 0.85 -13.46
C LEU A 178 -1.19 1.32 -13.81
N VAL A 179 -0.78 2.50 -13.34
CA VAL A 179 0.56 3.02 -13.57
C VAL A 179 1.61 2.11 -12.93
N LEU A 180 1.37 1.62 -11.72
CA LEU A 180 2.28 0.70 -11.04
C LEU A 180 2.39 -0.64 -11.79
N GLY A 181 1.26 -1.24 -12.18
CA GLY A 181 1.25 -2.48 -12.95
C GLY A 181 1.97 -2.33 -14.30
N LEU A 182 1.74 -1.22 -15.01
CA LEU A 182 2.42 -0.94 -16.28
C LEU A 182 3.92 -0.69 -16.08
N SER A 183 4.31 -0.01 -15.00
CA SER A 183 5.72 0.23 -14.67
C SER A 183 6.45 -1.09 -14.44
N PHE A 184 5.87 -2.01 -13.65
CA PHE A 184 6.45 -3.34 -13.47
C PHE A 184 6.54 -4.13 -14.78
N LEU A 185 5.52 -4.06 -15.64
CA LEU A 185 5.56 -4.73 -16.93
C LEU A 185 6.71 -4.19 -17.80
N ILE A 186 6.89 -2.87 -17.84
CA ILE A 186 8.00 -2.25 -18.60
C ILE A 186 9.35 -2.66 -18.00
N ASP A 187 9.52 -2.54 -16.68
CA ASP A 187 10.79 -2.82 -16.01
C ASP A 187 11.22 -4.29 -16.18
N TRP A 188 10.27 -5.22 -16.03
CA TRP A 188 10.57 -6.66 -15.97
C TRP A 188 10.41 -7.40 -17.29
N VAL A 189 9.50 -6.97 -18.18
CA VAL A 189 9.30 -7.63 -19.47
C VAL A 189 10.06 -6.92 -20.56
N TYR A 190 9.93 -5.60 -20.67
CA TYR A 190 10.55 -4.86 -21.75
C TYR A 190 12.04 -4.60 -21.48
N ASP A 191 12.36 -3.89 -20.40
CA ASP A 191 13.73 -3.47 -20.09
C ASP A 191 14.65 -4.65 -19.75
N ALA A 192 14.13 -5.69 -19.11
CA ALA A 192 14.92 -6.89 -18.80
C ALA A 192 15.19 -7.74 -20.06
N TRP A 193 14.25 -7.81 -21.01
CA TRP A 193 14.41 -8.56 -22.26
C TRP A 193 15.61 -8.07 -23.08
N PHE A 194 15.88 -6.76 -23.09
CA PHE A 194 17.04 -6.18 -23.79
C PHE A 194 18.34 -6.20 -22.98
N LYS A 195 18.32 -6.70 -21.74
CA LYS A 195 19.50 -6.79 -20.85
C LYS A 195 20.02 -8.22 -20.68
N LEU A 196 19.28 -9.22 -21.14
CA LEU A 196 19.75 -10.60 -21.17
C LEU A 196 20.57 -10.83 -22.45
N PRO A 197 21.73 -11.50 -22.38
CA PRO A 197 22.53 -11.84 -23.55
C PRO A 197 21.84 -12.86 -24.47
#